data_AF-A0A0Q5J1G1-F1
#
_entry.id   AF-A0A0Q5J1G1-F1
#
_cell.length_a   1.000
_cell.length_b   1.000
_cell.length_c   1.000
_cell.angle_alpha   90.00
_cell.angle_beta   90.00
_cell.angle_gamma   90.00
#
_symmetry.space_group_name_H-M   'P 1'
#
loop_
_entity.id
_entity.type
_entity.pdbx_description
1 polymer ?
#
loop_
_entity_poly.entity_id
_entity_poly.type
_entity_poly.pdbx_seq_one_letter_code
_entity_poly.pdbx_strand_id
1 'polypeptide(L)'
;MTTFDDTDLFSEAFHDFRSVGSSRRRPALLTPVVMVAAALLVAVGFLWARGGPLLADSSVDASTLLPQFAAEQTSRDRLSADELDDLAVDRRSTRFLTETSTGQHYAAVGSAGSLCVVTVQPGELSALTCAPPTQTARIAVDETLLVVASSGPVPAAANGWREAGPDVFVND
;
A
#
# COMPACT_ATOMS: atom_id res chain seq x y z
N MET A 1 -57.84 -48.41 25.73
CA MET A 1 -56.70 -49.33 25.52
C MET A 1 -56.54 -49.48 24.02
N THR A 2 -55.67 -48.65 23.45
CA THR A 2 -55.49 -48.46 22.00
C THR A 2 -54.08 -48.93 21.67
N THR A 3 -53.97 -50.09 21.04
CA THR A 3 -52.70 -50.58 20.48
C THR A 3 -52.58 -49.94 19.10
N PHE A 4 -51.74 -48.92 18.98
CA PHE A 4 -51.32 -48.32 17.72
C PHE A 4 -50.00 -49.02 17.36
N ASP A 5 -49.99 -49.80 16.29
CA ASP A 5 -48.79 -50.46 15.76
C ASP A 5 -47.93 -49.40 15.03
N ASP A 6 -46.90 -48.89 15.71
CA ASP A 6 -45.89 -47.96 15.17
C ASP A 6 -44.82 -48.67 14.31
N THR A 7 -45.20 -49.69 13.55
CA THR A 7 -44.26 -50.41 12.66
C THR A 7 -44.30 -49.97 11.20
N ASP A 8 -45.29 -49.17 10.78
CA ASP A 8 -45.40 -48.73 9.38
C ASP A 8 -44.68 -47.39 9.07
N LEU A 9 -44.23 -46.64 10.09
CA LEU A 9 -43.54 -45.35 9.87
C LEU A 9 -42.04 -45.47 9.56
N PHE A 10 -41.43 -46.63 9.76
CA PHE A 10 -40.00 -46.85 9.47
C PHE A 10 -39.75 -47.55 8.13
N SER A 11 -40.78 -48.04 7.44
CA SER A 11 -40.62 -48.69 6.13
C SER A 11 -40.64 -47.71 4.96
N GLU A 12 -41.23 -46.52 5.09
CA GLU A 12 -41.23 -45.50 4.02
C GLU A 12 -39.97 -44.63 4.00
N ALA A 13 -39.18 -44.57 5.07
CA ALA A 13 -38.00 -43.71 5.16
C ALA A 13 -36.71 -44.27 4.53
N PHE A 14 -36.68 -45.54 4.12
CA PHE A 14 -35.46 -46.19 3.60
C PHE A 14 -35.61 -46.80 2.20
N HIS A 15 -36.71 -46.55 1.49
CA HIS A 15 -36.90 -47.09 0.14
C HIS A 15 -36.16 -46.31 -0.98
N ASP A 16 -35.50 -45.19 -0.68
CA ASP A 16 -34.88 -44.33 -1.71
C ASP A 16 -33.36 -44.52 -1.91
N PHE A 17 -32.77 -45.61 -1.40
CA PHE A 17 -31.35 -45.94 -1.67
C PHE A 17 -31.13 -46.82 -2.91
N ARG A 18 -32.13 -46.95 -3.78
CA ARG A 18 -32.00 -47.64 -5.08
C ARG A 18 -32.42 -46.76 -6.27
N SER A 19 -31.77 -45.62 -6.43
CA SER A 19 -31.55 -45.07 -7.78
C SER A 19 -30.14 -45.42 -8.26
N VAL A 20 -30.07 -46.51 -9.03
CA VAL A 20 -28.89 -46.82 -9.83
C VAL A 20 -29.02 -46.02 -11.13
N GLY A 21 -28.17 -45.01 -11.30
CA GLY A 21 -27.96 -44.29 -12.57
C GLY A 21 -28.47 -42.85 -12.53
N SER A 22 -27.67 -41.80 -12.69
CA SER A 22 -26.39 -41.68 -13.37
C SER A 22 -25.28 -41.23 -12.41
N SER A 23 -24.21 -42.02 -12.30
CA SER A 23 -22.89 -41.38 -12.21
C SER A 23 -22.79 -40.53 -13.47
N ARG A 24 -23.01 -39.20 -13.36
CA ARG A 24 -22.48 -38.29 -14.36
C ARG A 24 -21.00 -38.55 -14.31
N ARG A 25 -20.49 -39.36 -15.24
CA ARG A 25 -19.06 -39.44 -15.55
C ARG A 25 -18.65 -38.01 -15.82
N ARG A 26 -18.16 -37.30 -14.78
CA ARG A 26 -17.44 -36.06 -14.99
C ARG A 26 -16.31 -36.46 -15.93
N PRO A 27 -16.26 -35.93 -17.16
CA PRO A 27 -15.22 -36.32 -18.08
C PRO A 27 -13.89 -36.14 -17.36
N ALA A 28 -13.07 -37.20 -17.32
CA ALA A 28 -11.77 -37.21 -16.62
C ALA A 28 -10.81 -36.10 -17.12
N LEU A 29 -11.20 -35.40 -18.18
CA LEU A 29 -10.58 -34.22 -18.76
C LEU A 29 -10.93 -32.90 -18.05
N LEU A 30 -11.96 -32.82 -17.22
CA LEU A 30 -12.28 -31.59 -16.47
C LEU A 30 -11.24 -31.28 -15.40
N THR A 31 -10.76 -32.31 -14.71
CA THR A 31 -9.75 -32.17 -13.65
C THR A 31 -8.42 -31.59 -14.16
N PRO A 32 -7.82 -32.09 -15.27
CA PRO A 32 -6.59 -31.49 -15.80
C PRO A 32 -6.83 -30.08 -16.36
N VAL A 33 -7.99 -29.80 -16.97
CA VAL A 33 -8.32 -28.46 -17.49
C VAL A 33 -8.40 -27.44 -16.36
N VAL A 34 -9.05 -27.80 -15.24
CA VAL A 34 -9.14 -26.92 -14.06
C VAL A 34 -7.77 -26.71 -13.42
N MET A 35 -6.92 -27.75 -13.35
CA MET A 35 -5.54 -27.62 -12.87
C MET A 35 -4.69 -26.69 -13.74
N VAL A 36 -4.80 -26.79 -15.06
CA VAL A 36 -4.09 -25.90 -16.00
C VAL A 36 -4.60 -24.47 -15.87
N ALA A 37 -5.92 -24.27 -15.76
CA ALA A 37 -6.50 -22.95 -15.54
C ALA A 37 -6.04 -22.34 -14.20
N ALA A 38 -6.03 -23.12 -13.13
CA ALA A 38 -5.54 -22.66 -11.82
C ALA A 38 -4.04 -22.33 -11.87
N ALA A 39 -3.22 -23.17 -12.50
CA ALA A 39 -1.80 -22.90 -12.68
C ALA A 39 -1.54 -21.63 -13.51
N LEU A 40 -2.33 -21.40 -14.56
CA LEU A 40 -2.27 -20.17 -15.35
C LEU A 40 -2.69 -18.95 -14.54
N LEU A 41 -3.74 -19.03 -13.73
CA LEU A 41 -4.16 -17.93 -12.85
C LEU A 41 -3.10 -17.60 -11.80
N VAL A 42 -2.46 -18.62 -11.22
CA VAL A 42 -1.35 -18.42 -10.27
C VAL A 42 -0.13 -17.83 -10.98
N ALA A 43 0.21 -18.31 -12.18
CA ALA A 43 1.33 -17.77 -12.95
C ALA A 43 1.06 -16.32 -13.39
N VAL A 44 -0.16 -16.01 -13.85
CA VAL A 44 -0.57 -14.64 -14.20
C VAL A 44 -0.58 -13.76 -12.97
N GLY A 45 -1.10 -14.23 -11.84
CA GLY A 45 -1.08 -13.51 -10.56
C GLY A 45 0.34 -13.25 -10.07
N PHE A 46 1.25 -14.23 -10.21
CA PHE A 46 2.65 -14.08 -9.86
C PHE A 46 3.38 -13.12 -10.80
N LEU A 47 3.11 -13.20 -12.11
CA LEU A 47 3.65 -12.29 -13.11
C LEU A 47 3.12 -10.87 -12.91
N TRP A 48 1.85 -10.71 -12.51
CA TRP A 48 1.25 -9.43 -12.13
C TRP A 48 1.86 -8.88 -10.85
N ALA A 49 2.06 -9.70 -9.83
CA ALA A 49 2.72 -9.30 -8.59
C ALA A 49 4.18 -8.91 -8.82
N ARG A 50 4.85 -9.55 -9.80
CA ARG A 50 6.26 -9.31 -10.13
C ARG A 50 6.47 -8.24 -11.21
N GLY A 51 5.45 -7.94 -12.00
CA GLY A 51 5.52 -7.13 -13.21
C GLY A 51 4.27 -6.28 -13.43
N GLY A 52 3.67 -5.80 -12.34
CA GLY A 52 2.62 -4.77 -12.38
C GLY A 52 3.02 -3.66 -13.35
N PRO A 53 2.06 -3.13 -14.11
CA PRO A 53 2.34 -2.43 -15.35
C PRO A 53 3.38 -1.34 -15.13
N LEU A 54 4.45 -1.42 -15.92
CA LEU A 54 5.28 -0.29 -16.31
C LEU A 54 4.39 0.68 -17.09
N LEU A 55 3.38 1.26 -16.43
CA LEU A 55 2.86 2.54 -16.84
C LEU A 55 4.11 3.41 -16.86
N ALA A 56 4.47 3.91 -18.03
CA ALA A 56 5.56 4.85 -18.15
C ALA A 56 5.25 5.98 -17.17
N ASP A 57 5.92 5.95 -16.02
CA ASP A 57 5.83 7.00 -15.04
C ASP A 57 6.22 8.24 -15.82
N SER A 58 5.27 9.16 -15.96
CA SER A 58 5.64 10.56 -16.13
C SER A 58 6.35 10.93 -14.84
N SER A 59 7.62 10.54 -14.72
CA SER A 59 8.45 10.82 -13.56
C SER A 59 8.62 12.32 -13.54
N VAL A 60 7.81 12.98 -12.72
CA VAL A 60 7.99 14.41 -12.48
C VAL A 60 9.33 14.54 -11.79
N ASP A 61 10.18 15.42 -12.32
CA ASP A 61 11.48 15.68 -11.71
C ASP A 61 11.23 16.14 -10.26
N ALA A 62 11.80 15.40 -9.30
CA ALA A 62 11.58 15.66 -7.88
C ALA A 62 11.97 17.10 -7.51
N SER A 63 12.96 17.68 -8.20
CA SER A 63 13.37 19.07 -8.03
C SER A 63 12.26 20.10 -8.32
N THR A 64 11.27 19.72 -9.14
CA THR A 64 10.09 20.54 -9.45
C THR A 64 8.94 20.35 -8.47
N LEU A 65 8.99 19.30 -7.65
CA LEU A 65 8.01 19.04 -6.60
C LEU A 65 8.43 19.73 -5.31
N LEU A 66 9.70 19.60 -4.91
CA LEU A 66 10.28 20.25 -3.73
C LEU A 66 11.67 20.81 -4.05
N PRO A 67 11.96 22.08 -3.72
CA PRO A 67 13.25 22.70 -3.97
C PRO A 67 14.43 21.99 -3.29
N GLN A 68 14.17 21.29 -2.17
CA GLN A 68 15.17 20.55 -1.41
C GLN A 68 15.85 19.46 -2.26
N PHE A 69 15.14 18.88 -3.24
CA PHE A 69 15.74 17.88 -4.12
C PHE A 69 16.71 18.47 -5.15
N ALA A 70 16.64 19.79 -5.42
CA ALA A 70 17.59 20.47 -6.30
C ALA A 70 18.99 20.63 -5.66
N ALA A 71 19.06 20.59 -4.32
CA ALA A 71 20.31 20.66 -3.59
C ALA A 71 21.04 19.30 -3.56
N GLU A 72 22.37 19.34 -3.50
CA GLU A 72 23.18 18.15 -3.22
C GLU A 72 22.87 17.59 -1.82
N GLN A 73 22.90 16.26 -1.70
CA GLN A 73 22.66 15.58 -0.43
C GLN A 73 23.84 15.80 0.53
N THR A 74 23.55 16.35 1.71
CA THR A 74 24.52 16.55 2.80
C THR A 74 24.54 15.35 3.76
N SER A 75 25.39 15.41 4.80
CA SER A 75 25.40 14.37 5.84
C SER A 75 24.12 14.34 6.67
N ARG A 76 23.43 15.48 6.84
CA ARG A 76 22.17 15.57 7.60
C ARG A 76 20.99 14.91 6.87
N ASP A 77 21.08 14.80 5.56
CA ASP A 77 20.03 14.25 4.70
C ASP A 77 20.07 12.73 4.61
N ARG A 78 21.14 12.10 5.10
CA ARG A 78 21.37 10.66 4.95
C ARG A 78 20.71 9.89 6.06
N LEU A 79 19.83 8.98 5.67
CA LEU A 79 19.32 7.94 6.54
C LEU A 79 20.15 6.66 6.39
N SER A 80 20.37 5.98 7.51
CA SER A 80 21.02 4.68 7.59
C SER A 80 20.17 3.60 6.90
N ALA A 81 20.76 2.41 6.75
CA ALA A 81 20.02 1.29 6.18
C ALA A 81 18.88 0.83 7.09
N ASP A 82 19.15 0.80 8.39
CA ASP A 82 18.20 0.32 9.39
C ASP A 82 17.00 1.28 9.52
N GLU A 83 17.22 2.60 9.36
CA GLU A 83 16.13 3.60 9.36
C GLU A 83 15.23 3.53 8.13
N LEU A 84 15.71 2.93 7.03
CA LEU A 84 14.97 2.79 5.78
C LEU A 84 14.53 1.35 5.51
N ASP A 85 14.75 0.45 6.44
CA ASP A 85 14.45 -0.96 6.25
C ASP A 85 12.94 -1.13 5.97
N ASP A 86 12.63 -1.99 5.00
CA ASP A 86 11.28 -2.19 4.44
C ASP A 86 10.57 -0.96 3.80
N LEU A 87 11.18 0.24 3.82
CA LEU A 87 10.61 1.42 3.18
C LEU A 87 10.96 1.47 1.69
N ALA A 88 9.94 1.56 0.84
CA ALA A 88 10.06 1.62 -0.61
C ALA A 88 10.46 3.03 -1.11
N VAL A 89 11.61 3.55 -0.67
CA VAL A 89 12.14 4.88 -1.04
C VAL A 89 13.58 4.82 -1.56
N ASP A 90 13.95 5.76 -2.44
CA ASP A 90 15.34 5.93 -2.87
C ASP A 90 16.15 6.67 -1.81
N ARG A 91 17.09 5.96 -1.16
CA ARG A 91 18.00 6.52 -0.15
C ARG A 91 18.83 7.72 -0.65
N ARG A 92 19.12 7.82 -1.95
CA ARG A 92 19.90 8.94 -2.50
C ARG A 92 19.06 10.22 -2.67
N SER A 93 17.74 10.06 -2.66
CA SER A 93 16.80 11.17 -2.76
C SER A 93 16.52 11.81 -1.41
N THR A 94 16.86 11.18 -0.27
CA THR A 94 16.45 11.69 1.05
C THR A 94 16.99 13.10 1.28
N ARG A 95 16.13 13.99 1.81
CA ARG A 95 16.44 15.37 2.18
C ARG A 95 15.80 15.69 3.53
N PHE A 96 16.58 16.17 4.48
CA PHE A 96 16.07 16.61 5.77
C PHE A 96 15.16 17.83 5.58
N LEU A 97 13.97 17.78 6.15
CA LEU A 97 13.00 18.87 6.10
C LEU A 97 13.04 19.68 7.39
N THR A 98 12.69 19.02 8.49
CA THR A 98 12.56 19.64 9.81
C THR A 98 12.52 18.58 10.90
N GLU A 99 12.59 19.03 12.14
CA GLU A 99 12.37 18.23 13.34
C GLU A 99 11.17 18.82 14.09
N THR A 100 10.25 17.96 14.53
CA THR A 100 9.07 18.33 15.32
C THR A 100 9.05 17.53 16.63
N SER A 101 7.99 17.70 17.43
CA SER A 101 7.75 16.86 18.60
C SER A 101 7.58 15.37 18.29
N THR A 102 7.23 15.01 17.05
CA THR A 102 7.02 13.63 16.60
C THR A 102 8.24 13.02 15.89
N GLY A 103 9.37 13.74 15.83
CA GLY A 103 10.65 13.21 15.36
C GLY A 103 11.28 14.01 14.21
N GLN A 104 12.19 13.35 13.49
CA GLN A 104 12.90 13.95 12.36
C GLN A 104 12.22 13.56 11.05
N HIS A 105 11.97 14.55 10.19
CA HIS A 105 11.23 14.34 8.96
C HIS A 105 12.09 14.61 7.73
N TYR A 106 11.97 13.71 6.75
CA TYR A 106 12.77 13.70 5.54
C TYR A 106 11.87 13.56 4.32
N ALA A 107 12.06 14.40 3.30
CA ALA A 107 11.49 14.12 1.99
C ALA A 107 12.28 13.03 1.31
N ALA A 108 11.59 12.16 0.58
CA ALA A 108 12.18 11.11 -0.24
C ALA A 108 11.32 10.87 -1.48
N VAL A 109 11.93 10.31 -2.52
CA VAL A 109 11.23 9.82 -3.71
C VAL A 109 10.97 8.32 -3.50
N GLY A 110 9.71 7.91 -3.59
CA GLY A 110 9.30 6.52 -3.53
C GLY A 110 9.79 5.73 -4.76
N SER A 111 9.84 4.40 -4.66
CA SER A 111 10.25 3.55 -5.79
C SER A 111 9.36 3.67 -7.02
N ALA A 112 8.13 4.17 -6.86
CA ALA A 112 7.17 4.48 -7.92
C ALA A 112 7.15 5.98 -8.30
N GLY A 113 8.20 6.73 -7.95
CA GLY A 113 8.30 8.17 -8.25
C GLY A 113 7.41 9.08 -7.39
N SER A 114 6.70 8.55 -6.40
CA SER A 114 5.88 9.33 -5.46
C SER A 114 6.71 10.27 -4.60
N LEU A 115 6.12 11.40 -4.20
CA LEU A 115 6.68 12.23 -3.14
C LEU A 115 6.35 11.58 -1.80
N CYS A 116 7.35 11.33 -0.97
CA CYS A 116 7.17 10.70 0.33
C CYS A 116 7.84 11.51 1.44
N VAL A 117 7.30 11.40 2.65
CA VAL A 117 7.92 11.88 3.88
C VAL A 117 8.20 10.68 4.78
N VAL A 118 9.47 10.51 5.14
CA VAL A 118 9.95 9.55 6.12
C VAL A 118 10.05 10.25 7.46
N THR A 119 9.46 9.66 8.50
CA THR A 119 9.54 10.15 9.88
C THR A 119 10.33 9.18 10.71
N VAL A 120 11.45 9.64 11.27
CA VAL A 120 12.33 8.85 12.14
C VAL A 120 12.09 9.26 13.58
N GLN A 121 11.64 8.28 14.38
CA GLN A 121 11.35 8.44 15.80
C GLN A 121 12.36 7.66 16.65
N PRO A 122 12.92 8.24 17.72
CA PRO A 122 13.85 7.53 18.58
C PRO A 122 13.19 6.29 19.24
N GLY A 123 13.73 5.12 18.96
CA GLY A 123 13.26 3.85 19.54
C GLY A 123 12.03 3.25 18.86
N GLU A 124 11.57 3.83 17.75
CA GLU A 124 10.46 3.32 16.94
C GLU A 124 10.89 3.04 15.50
N LEU A 125 10.05 2.29 14.78
CA LEU A 125 10.24 2.08 13.34
C LEU A 125 9.89 3.36 12.58
N SER A 126 10.65 3.65 11.53
CA SER A 126 10.39 4.79 10.67
C SER A 126 9.02 4.67 9.99
N ALA A 127 8.26 5.76 9.99
CA ALA A 127 6.98 5.85 9.29
C ALA A 127 7.15 6.48 7.90
N LEU A 128 6.30 6.11 6.96
CA LEU A 128 6.31 6.60 5.58
C LEU A 128 4.91 7.06 5.16
N THR A 129 4.81 8.32 4.71
CA THR A 129 3.57 8.86 4.12
C THR A 129 3.89 9.38 2.73
N CYS A 130 3.14 8.95 1.71
CA CYS A 130 3.40 9.32 0.32
C CYS A 130 2.17 9.95 -0.34
N ALA A 131 2.43 10.83 -1.30
CA ALA A 131 1.43 11.36 -2.23
C ALA A 131 1.88 11.15 -3.69
N PRO A 132 0.92 11.09 -4.63
CA PRO A 132 1.23 11.10 -6.06
C PRO A 132 2.14 12.29 -6.44
N PRO A 133 3.05 12.14 -7.41
CA PRO A 133 3.99 13.19 -7.80
C PRO A 133 3.33 14.26 -8.67
N THR A 134 2.43 15.04 -8.08
CA THR A 134 1.75 16.18 -8.73
C THR A 134 2.33 17.49 -8.21
N GLN A 135 2.40 18.53 -9.05
CA GLN A 135 2.90 19.85 -8.64
C GLN A 135 2.08 20.50 -7.50
N THR A 136 0.87 19.99 -7.25
CA THR A 136 -0.04 20.43 -6.18
C THR A 136 -0.16 19.42 -5.03
N ALA A 137 0.75 18.43 -4.97
CA ALA A 137 0.73 17.40 -3.96
C ALA A 137 0.81 17.99 -2.56
N ARG A 138 0.14 17.34 -1.60
CA ARG A 138 0.18 17.69 -0.19
C ARG A 138 0.32 16.40 0.62
N ILE A 139 1.23 16.42 1.58
CA ILE A 139 1.49 15.30 2.48
C ILE A 139 1.33 15.82 3.90
N ALA A 140 0.23 15.43 4.53
CA ALA A 140 0.06 15.58 5.96
C ALA A 140 0.60 14.30 6.62
N VAL A 141 1.67 14.43 7.40
CA VAL A 141 2.23 13.29 8.15
C VAL A 141 1.40 13.04 9.42
N ASP A 142 0.85 14.12 9.98
CA ASP A 142 -0.03 14.18 11.14
C ASP A 142 -0.61 15.62 11.26
N GLU A 143 -0.96 16.05 12.47
CA GLU A 143 -1.40 17.43 12.77
C GLU A 143 -0.24 18.42 12.97
N THR A 144 1.01 17.95 12.95
CA THR A 144 2.23 18.71 13.26
C THR A 144 3.06 19.04 12.04
N LEU A 145 2.99 18.25 10.96
CA LEU A 145 3.76 18.48 9.73
C LEU A 145 2.90 18.36 8.47
N LEU A 146 3.00 19.39 7.63
CA LEU A 146 2.43 19.45 6.29
C LEU A 146 3.51 19.84 5.29
N VAL A 147 3.73 18.99 4.28
CA VAL A 147 4.60 19.27 3.14
C VAL A 147 3.73 19.54 1.92
N VAL A 148 3.99 20.62 1.21
CA VAL A 148 3.20 21.05 0.04
C VAL A 148 4.14 21.18 -1.14
N ALA A 149 3.89 20.51 -2.26
CA ALA A 149 4.71 20.72 -3.46
C ALA A 149 4.66 22.19 -3.90
N SER A 150 5.69 22.69 -4.60
CA SER A 150 5.92 24.14 -4.80
C SER A 150 4.78 24.95 -5.45
N SER A 151 3.79 24.32 -6.07
CA SER A 151 2.60 24.99 -6.61
C SER A 151 1.28 24.61 -5.92
N GLY A 152 1.36 23.87 -4.82
CA GLY A 152 0.23 23.45 -4.02
C GLY A 152 -0.32 24.57 -3.12
N PRO A 153 -1.52 24.38 -2.55
CA PRO A 153 -2.11 25.38 -1.68
C PRO A 153 -1.40 25.41 -0.32
N VAL A 154 -0.83 26.57 0.00
CA VAL A 154 -0.21 26.88 1.30
C VAL A 154 -1.29 26.89 2.39
N PRO A 155 -1.07 26.28 3.57
CA PRO A 155 -2.01 26.35 4.68
C PRO A 155 -2.19 27.80 5.15
N ALA A 156 -3.41 28.15 5.58
CA ALA A 156 -3.66 29.48 6.14
C ALA A 156 -2.95 29.61 7.50
N ALA A 157 -2.16 30.67 7.68
CA ALA A 157 -1.46 30.97 8.94
C ALA A 157 -2.43 31.12 10.15
N ALA A 158 -3.69 31.49 9.90
CA ALA A 158 -4.73 31.58 10.93
C ALA A 158 -5.06 30.24 11.60
N ASN A 159 -4.64 29.10 11.02
CA ASN A 159 -4.89 27.76 11.54
C ASN A 159 -3.73 27.19 12.38
N GLY A 160 -2.77 28.03 12.81
CA GLY A 160 -1.62 27.60 13.64
C GLY A 160 -0.38 27.16 12.85
N TRP A 161 -0.52 26.93 11.55
CA TRP A 161 0.58 26.54 10.67
C TRP A 161 1.59 27.67 10.48
N ARG A 162 2.87 27.35 10.68
CA ARG A 162 4.03 28.20 10.39
C ARG A 162 4.98 27.51 9.42
N GLU A 163 5.60 28.28 8.55
CA GLU A 163 6.61 27.75 7.62
C GLU A 163 7.91 27.46 8.38
N ALA A 164 8.41 26.22 8.31
CA ALA A 164 9.67 25.77 8.89
C ALA A 164 10.82 25.76 7.87
N GLY A 165 10.48 25.82 6.59
CA GLY A 165 11.39 25.86 5.45
C GLY A 165 10.56 25.93 4.17
N PRO A 166 11.20 26.09 3.00
CA PRO A 166 10.48 26.17 1.73
C PRO A 166 9.51 24.99 1.61
N ASP A 167 8.24 25.26 1.36
CA ASP A 167 7.25 24.20 1.11
C ASP A 167 6.98 23.24 2.29
N VAL A 168 7.49 23.56 3.49
CA VAL A 168 7.36 22.75 4.73
C VAL A 168 6.71 23.59 5.82
N PHE A 169 5.58 23.11 6.33
CA PHE A 169 4.78 23.78 7.35
C PHE A 169 4.66 22.92 8.59
N VAL A 170 4.82 23.53 9.75
CA VAL A 170 4.68 22.87 11.05
C VAL A 170 3.60 23.54 11.88
N ASN A 171 2.98 22.76 12.77
CA ASN A 171 1.96 23.20 13.69
C ASN A 171 2.26 22.55 15.06
N ASP A 172 3.23 23.14 15.77
CA ASP A 172 3.57 22.79 17.16
C ASP A 172 2.85 23.72 18.14
#